data_AF-A0A1F3M654-F1
#
_entry.id   AF-A0A1F3M654-F1
#
_cell.length_a   1.000
_cell.length_b   1.000
_cell.length_c   1.000
_cell.angle_alpha   90.00
_cell.angle_beta   90.00
_cell.angle_gamma   90.00
#
_symmetry.space_group_name_H-M   'P 1'
#
loop_
_entity.id
_entity.type
_entity.pdbx_description
1 polymer ?
#
loop_
_entity_poly.entity_id
_entity_poly.type
_entity_poly.pdbx_seq_one_letter_code
_entity_poly.pdbx_strand_id
1 'polypeptide(L)'
;MKNQTRIRATEHKFSSDLWKNLDNLSPSNIEFLIESLEKYVSNGFFGAAAEISDTLQSSPLLKTHLGWMIRVELERMKRYYSLGYDNLLLLASNRVSDYLKKISIKDAVSDDVLLWKGTAIGHKGWITTNIGELKEIIQECIDIKDKFHDEDDKIERTCFIHALEGRLHCLESEYKKAELKFEEAIKIADENNFLRSSAHIKIIYSQHLASYGKWEDAVIFADRFLLNAGELQFKTHLLLRAFIIIFKAPENILEKIDIDIQYFIFRYQILLYAMGLSQSQNLNPLLAEAKRCIPKNKLFDLYTIDFREELRNRILDIASDNTDKGARFEKFIMQFYKLLGYDEVIELPAGYEALDLIAISKSPLGDKQFEGIQVKSGKQRVKTEDVNQYGKNLSDANKKLLTGKDTNGIEIKPFSVIHWYTIDTLYKPTRETLIYHIDTYYQGKCVLKTTSMDELVDIILSKAEILVQLVFNKEFGVR
;
A
#
# COMPACT_ATOMS: atom_id res chain seq x y z
N MET A 1 27.85 -4.02 -15.49
CA MET A 1 26.64 -4.34 -14.70
C MET A 1 26.03 -3.02 -14.26
N LYS A 2 24.76 -2.78 -14.56
CA LYS A 2 24.05 -1.60 -14.03
C LYS A 2 23.87 -1.82 -12.54
N ASN A 3 24.25 -0.84 -11.72
CA ASN A 3 23.89 -0.78 -10.31
C ASN A 3 22.40 -1.10 -10.20
N GLN A 4 22.02 -2.06 -9.33
CA GLN A 4 20.63 -2.20 -8.93
C GLN A 4 20.19 -0.81 -8.48
N THR A 5 19.37 -0.18 -9.30
CA THR A 5 18.78 1.09 -8.93
C THR A 5 17.78 0.68 -7.87
N ARG A 6 18.15 0.80 -6.59
CA ARG A 6 17.23 0.60 -5.47
C ARG A 6 15.93 1.25 -5.89
N ILE A 7 14.84 0.47 -5.95
CA ILE A 7 13.52 0.99 -6.35
C ILE A 7 13.28 2.23 -5.49
N ARG A 8 13.45 3.40 -6.10
CA ARG A 8 13.29 4.66 -5.40
C ARG A 8 11.82 4.78 -5.05
N ALA A 9 11.56 5.46 -3.95
CA ALA A 9 10.25 5.84 -3.42
C ALA A 9 9.20 6.24 -4.48
N THR A 10 9.63 6.72 -5.65
CA THR A 10 8.81 7.29 -6.72
C THR A 10 8.51 6.35 -7.91
N GLU A 11 9.07 5.14 -7.97
CA GLU A 11 8.90 4.22 -9.11
C GLU A 11 7.91 3.08 -8.79
N HIS A 12 6.63 3.42 -8.66
CA HIS A 12 5.61 2.47 -8.21
C HIS A 12 4.45 2.23 -9.19
N LYS A 13 4.65 2.36 -10.51
CA LYS A 13 3.68 1.82 -11.49
C LYS A 13 3.74 0.30 -11.54
N PHE A 14 2.67 -0.40 -11.18
CA PHE A 14 2.55 -1.84 -11.39
C PHE A 14 2.43 -2.10 -12.89
N SER A 15 3.12 -3.13 -13.38
CA SER A 15 3.22 -3.36 -14.82
C SER A 15 1.95 -4.01 -15.36
N SER A 16 1.37 -3.39 -16.38
CA SER A 16 0.26 -3.94 -17.16
C SER A 16 0.63 -5.24 -17.88
N ASP A 17 1.92 -5.49 -18.08
CA ASP A 17 2.43 -6.64 -18.84
C ASP A 17 2.83 -7.83 -17.94
N LEU A 18 2.60 -7.77 -16.63
CA LEU A 18 3.01 -8.83 -15.70
C LEU A 18 2.52 -10.21 -16.15
N TRP A 19 1.21 -10.35 -16.37
CA TRP A 19 0.58 -11.63 -16.73
C TRP A 19 1.06 -12.14 -18.08
N LYS A 20 1.17 -11.26 -19.07
CA LYS A 20 1.71 -11.58 -20.39
C LYS A 20 3.15 -12.12 -20.31
N ASN A 21 3.96 -11.58 -19.40
CA ASN A 21 5.34 -12.02 -19.19
C ASN A 21 5.42 -13.35 -18.42
N LEU A 22 4.49 -13.62 -17.50
CA LEU A 22 4.39 -14.92 -16.83
C LEU A 22 4.00 -16.04 -17.82
N ASP A 23 3.06 -15.76 -18.72
CA ASP A 23 2.62 -16.70 -19.76
C ASP A 23 3.73 -17.02 -20.78
N ASN A 24 4.68 -16.10 -20.97
CA ASN A 24 5.73 -16.18 -21.99
C ASN A 24 7.12 -15.94 -21.39
N LEU A 25 7.53 -16.79 -20.45
CA LEU A 25 8.86 -16.75 -19.84
C LEU A 25 9.98 -16.79 -20.89
N SER A 26 10.89 -15.82 -20.82
CA SER A 26 12.05 -15.74 -21.69
C SER A 26 13.26 -15.11 -20.98
N PRO A 27 14.50 -15.34 -21.47
CA PRO A 27 15.68 -14.71 -20.88
C PRO A 27 15.59 -13.18 -20.78
N SER A 28 14.83 -12.53 -21.67
CA SER A 28 14.68 -11.08 -21.70
C SER A 28 13.68 -10.52 -20.68
N ASN A 29 12.84 -11.35 -20.06
CA ASN A 29 11.82 -10.90 -19.09
C ASN A 29 11.99 -11.43 -17.66
N ILE A 30 12.92 -12.37 -17.41
CA ILE A 30 13.15 -12.91 -16.06
C ILE A 30 13.54 -11.83 -15.06
N GLU A 31 14.45 -10.93 -15.44
CA GLU A 31 14.89 -9.85 -14.55
C GLU A 31 13.71 -8.96 -14.13
N PHE A 32 12.87 -8.58 -15.10
CA PHE A 32 11.64 -7.83 -14.87
C PHE A 32 10.67 -8.57 -13.93
N LEU A 33 10.53 -9.89 -14.07
CA LEU A 33 9.68 -10.70 -13.19
C LEU A 33 10.25 -10.79 -11.76
N ILE A 34 11.58 -10.85 -11.60
CA ILE A 34 12.21 -10.83 -10.27
C ILE A 34 12.05 -9.46 -9.61
N GLU A 35 12.27 -8.37 -10.33
CA GLU A 35 12.01 -7.01 -9.84
C GLU A 35 10.52 -6.82 -9.47
N SER A 36 9.63 -7.41 -10.27
CA SER A 36 8.20 -7.46 -9.95
C SER A 36 7.96 -8.26 -8.66
N LEU A 37 8.55 -9.44 -8.49
CA LEU A 37 8.42 -10.22 -7.26
C LEU A 37 8.85 -9.42 -6.02
N GLU A 38 10.02 -8.77 -6.07
CA GLU A 38 10.56 -7.92 -4.99
C GLU A 38 9.58 -6.79 -4.64
N LYS A 39 9.01 -6.14 -5.67
CA LYS A 39 8.01 -5.10 -5.49
C LYS A 39 6.72 -5.65 -4.87
N TYR A 40 6.20 -6.76 -5.38
CA TYR A 40 4.93 -7.33 -4.92
C TYR A 40 5.04 -7.87 -3.48
N VAL A 41 6.16 -8.51 -3.10
CA VAL A 41 6.40 -8.93 -1.70
C VAL A 41 6.54 -7.73 -0.78
N SER A 42 7.32 -6.71 -1.18
CA SER A 42 7.50 -5.51 -0.38
C SER A 42 6.17 -4.82 -0.09
N ASN A 43 5.31 -4.73 -1.11
CA ASN A 43 3.97 -4.16 -1.02
C ASN A 43 2.90 -5.17 -0.58
N GLY A 44 3.31 -6.37 -0.14
CA GLY A 44 2.50 -7.50 0.36
C GLY A 44 1.32 -7.97 -0.49
N PHE A 45 1.40 -7.80 -1.81
CA PHE A 45 0.51 -8.44 -2.79
C PHE A 45 0.85 -9.92 -2.94
N PHE A 46 0.58 -10.71 -1.90
CA PHE A 46 1.10 -12.07 -1.76
C PHE A 46 0.50 -13.09 -2.71
N GLY A 47 -0.72 -12.90 -3.22
CA GLY A 47 -1.29 -13.74 -4.27
C GLY A 47 -0.45 -13.70 -5.54
N ALA A 48 -0.28 -12.50 -6.12
CA ALA A 48 0.57 -12.32 -7.30
C ALA A 48 2.05 -12.64 -7.04
N ALA A 49 2.59 -12.30 -5.86
CA ALA A 49 3.95 -12.71 -5.49
C ALA A 49 4.12 -14.24 -5.45
N ALA A 50 3.08 -14.98 -5.01
CA ALA A 50 3.08 -16.44 -5.04
C ALA A 50 3.25 -16.95 -6.46
N GLU A 51 2.38 -16.49 -7.34
CA GLU A 51 2.30 -16.92 -8.73
C GLU A 51 3.60 -16.61 -9.49
N ILE A 52 4.16 -15.40 -9.30
CA ILE A 52 5.46 -15.04 -9.87
C ILE A 52 6.56 -15.97 -9.34
N SER A 53 6.63 -16.15 -8.01
CA SER A 53 7.69 -16.96 -7.40
C SER A 53 7.63 -18.43 -7.78
N ASP A 54 6.44 -19.01 -7.92
CA ASP A 54 6.25 -20.42 -8.27
C ASP A 54 6.50 -20.64 -9.77
N THR A 55 6.05 -19.71 -10.61
CA THR A 55 6.34 -19.69 -12.06
C THR A 55 7.85 -19.60 -12.30
N LEU A 56 8.54 -18.66 -11.65
CA LEU A 56 10.00 -18.53 -11.75
C LEU A 56 10.74 -19.80 -11.27
N GLN A 57 10.32 -20.40 -10.15
CA GLN A 57 10.94 -21.63 -9.62
C GLN A 57 10.77 -22.85 -10.53
N SER A 58 9.64 -22.92 -11.25
CA SER A 58 9.40 -23.98 -12.22
C SER A 58 10.25 -23.83 -13.50
N SER A 59 10.73 -22.62 -13.79
CA SER A 59 11.47 -22.30 -15.02
C SER A 59 12.89 -22.90 -15.02
N PRO A 60 13.26 -23.66 -16.08
CA PRO A 60 14.65 -24.11 -16.27
C PRO A 60 15.65 -22.94 -16.37
N LEU A 61 15.20 -21.78 -16.86
CA LEU A 61 16.03 -20.59 -17.06
C LEU A 61 16.53 -19.99 -15.74
N LEU A 62 15.77 -20.17 -14.64
CA LEU A 62 16.19 -19.72 -13.33
C LEU A 62 17.35 -20.58 -12.79
N LYS A 63 17.30 -21.89 -13.04
CA LYS A 63 18.25 -22.88 -12.50
C LYS A 63 19.68 -22.68 -13.03
N THR A 64 19.84 -21.97 -14.13
CA THR A 64 21.13 -21.67 -14.73
C THR A 64 21.78 -20.40 -14.18
N HIS A 65 21.08 -19.60 -13.34
CA HIS A 65 21.60 -18.33 -12.83
C HIS A 65 21.47 -18.22 -11.30
N LEU A 66 22.59 -18.40 -10.61
CA LEU A 66 22.64 -18.49 -9.14
C LEU A 66 22.12 -17.22 -8.43
N GLY A 67 22.46 -16.03 -8.92
CA GLY A 67 21.99 -14.77 -8.35
C GLY A 67 20.46 -14.60 -8.47
N TRP A 68 19.86 -15.11 -9.54
CA TRP A 68 18.41 -15.07 -9.70
C TRP A 68 17.71 -16.03 -8.74
N MET A 69 18.24 -17.25 -8.57
CA MET A 69 17.73 -18.20 -7.58
C MET A 69 17.76 -17.62 -6.17
N ILE A 70 18.86 -16.96 -5.79
CA ILE A 70 19.01 -16.33 -4.48
C ILE A 70 17.94 -15.26 -4.27
N ARG A 71 17.77 -14.33 -5.23
CA ARG A 71 16.78 -13.26 -5.13
C ARG A 71 15.35 -13.80 -4.99
N VAL A 72 14.99 -14.81 -5.79
CA VAL A 72 13.67 -15.45 -5.68
C VAL A 72 13.46 -16.08 -4.29
N GLU A 73 14.45 -16.82 -3.76
CA GLU A 73 14.33 -17.42 -2.43
C GLU A 73 14.31 -16.38 -1.29
N LEU A 74 15.03 -15.25 -1.43
CA LEU A 74 14.95 -14.15 -0.47
C LEU A 74 13.53 -13.54 -0.40
N GLU A 75 12.88 -13.33 -1.53
CA GLU A 75 11.50 -12.82 -1.56
C GLU A 75 10.49 -13.85 -1.05
N ARG A 76 10.68 -15.14 -1.33
CA ARG A 76 9.89 -16.22 -0.72
C ARG A 76 10.03 -16.21 0.79
N MET A 77 11.25 -16.08 1.32
CA MET A 77 11.55 -16.01 2.74
C MET A 77 10.83 -14.82 3.42
N LYS A 78 10.91 -13.62 2.84
CA LYS A 78 10.20 -12.42 3.34
C LYS A 78 8.68 -12.61 3.37
N ARG A 79 8.12 -13.24 2.34
CA ARG A 79 6.69 -13.59 2.28
C ARG A 79 6.31 -14.60 3.37
N TYR A 80 7.10 -15.66 3.55
CA TYR A 80 6.86 -16.65 4.59
C TYR A 80 6.92 -16.05 6.00
N TYR A 81 7.89 -15.19 6.28
CA TYR A 81 7.96 -14.42 7.53
C TYR A 81 6.70 -13.59 7.79
N SER A 82 6.21 -12.95 6.74
CA SER A 82 5.06 -12.06 6.82
C SER A 82 3.72 -12.78 6.97
N LEU A 83 3.68 -14.08 6.65
CA LEU A 83 2.51 -14.94 6.78
C LEU A 83 2.59 -15.91 7.97
N GLY A 84 3.75 -15.99 8.64
CA GLY A 84 4.00 -16.85 9.80
C GLY A 84 4.37 -18.29 9.46
N TYR A 85 4.92 -18.55 8.27
CA TYR A 85 5.39 -19.88 7.87
C TYR A 85 6.86 -20.10 8.25
N ASP A 86 7.15 -20.17 9.55
CA ASP A 86 8.53 -20.21 10.07
C ASP A 86 9.35 -21.38 9.49
N ASN A 87 8.76 -22.57 9.35
CA ASN A 87 9.43 -23.71 8.73
C ASN A 87 9.82 -23.46 7.26
N LEU A 88 8.94 -22.83 6.48
CA LEU A 88 9.23 -22.52 5.07
C LEU A 88 10.26 -21.39 4.95
N LEU A 89 10.23 -20.42 5.87
CA LEU A 89 11.25 -19.38 5.99
C LEU A 89 12.63 -20.02 6.24
N LEU A 90 12.74 -20.93 7.21
CA LEU A 90 13.99 -21.63 7.52
C LEU A 90 14.52 -22.42 6.32
N LEU A 91 13.65 -23.15 5.62
CA LEU A 91 14.03 -23.88 4.41
C LEU A 91 14.54 -22.95 3.31
N ALA A 92 13.84 -21.83 3.04
CA ALA A 92 14.27 -20.84 2.05
C ALA A 92 15.62 -20.20 2.43
N SER A 93 15.80 -19.82 3.70
CA SER A 93 17.06 -19.27 4.21
C SER A 93 18.24 -20.25 4.09
N ASN A 94 18.00 -21.54 4.36
CA ASN A 94 19.02 -22.58 4.18
C ASN A 94 19.41 -22.75 2.71
N ARG A 95 18.44 -22.74 1.78
CA ARG A 95 18.72 -22.76 0.34
C ARG A 95 19.56 -21.57 -0.11
N VAL A 96 19.23 -20.35 0.35
CA VAL A 96 20.02 -19.15 0.07
C VAL A 96 21.46 -19.35 0.56
N SER A 97 21.64 -19.86 1.79
CA SER A 97 22.97 -20.12 2.35
C SER A 97 23.76 -21.14 1.51
N ASP A 98 23.11 -22.20 1.05
CA ASP A 98 23.74 -23.21 0.19
C ASP A 98 24.07 -22.69 -1.22
N TYR A 99 23.27 -21.77 -1.74
CA TYR A 99 23.58 -21.05 -2.97
C TYR A 99 24.76 -20.10 -2.79
N LEU A 100 24.79 -19.33 -1.70
CA LEU A 100 25.89 -18.41 -1.40
C LEU A 100 27.24 -19.14 -1.26
N LYS A 101 27.26 -20.36 -0.70
CA LYS A 101 28.47 -21.21 -0.64
C LYS A 101 29.03 -21.59 -2.02
N LYS A 102 28.21 -21.56 -3.07
CA LYS A 102 28.60 -21.89 -4.45
C LYS A 102 29.12 -20.69 -5.22
N ILE A 103 28.94 -19.47 -4.71
CA ILE A 103 29.53 -18.27 -5.32
C ILE A 103 31.04 -18.32 -5.08
N SER A 104 31.82 -18.24 -6.17
CA SER A 104 33.27 -18.39 -6.09
C SER A 104 33.88 -17.25 -5.27
N ILE A 105 34.81 -17.59 -4.36
CA ILE A 105 35.52 -16.63 -3.49
C ILE A 105 36.32 -15.59 -4.30
N LYS A 106 36.54 -15.81 -5.61
CA LYS A 106 37.23 -14.84 -6.50
C LYS A 106 36.34 -13.66 -6.91
N ASP A 107 35.02 -13.73 -6.74
CA ASP A 107 34.09 -12.61 -6.94
C ASP A 107 33.95 -11.76 -5.66
N ALA A 108 35.08 -11.54 -4.98
CA ALA A 108 35.19 -11.00 -3.63
C ALA A 108 34.18 -9.88 -3.31
N VAL A 109 33.18 -10.27 -2.51
CA VAL A 109 32.34 -9.43 -1.64
C VAL A 109 31.76 -8.18 -2.31
N SER A 110 30.89 -8.36 -3.30
CA SER A 110 29.95 -7.28 -3.64
C SER A 110 29.00 -7.05 -2.47
N ASP A 111 28.63 -5.78 -2.23
CA ASP A 111 27.64 -5.42 -1.21
C ASP A 111 26.32 -6.19 -1.41
N ASP A 112 25.95 -6.54 -2.65
CA ASP A 112 24.79 -7.41 -2.96
C ASP A 112 24.87 -8.78 -2.27
N VAL A 113 26.03 -9.44 -2.30
CA VAL A 113 26.23 -10.76 -1.67
C VAL A 113 26.14 -10.62 -0.15
N LEU A 114 26.67 -9.53 0.41
CA LEU A 114 26.54 -9.21 1.83
C LEU A 114 25.08 -8.93 2.21
N LEU A 115 24.33 -8.20 1.38
CA LEU A 115 22.90 -7.93 1.58
C LEU A 115 22.10 -9.23 1.59
N TRP A 116 22.34 -10.13 0.63
CA TRP A 116 21.67 -11.43 0.57
C TRP A 116 21.97 -12.28 1.80
N LYS A 117 23.25 -12.35 2.19
CA LYS A 117 23.69 -13.11 3.37
C LYS A 117 23.08 -12.54 4.66
N GLY A 118 23.22 -11.22 4.87
CA GLY A 118 22.67 -10.51 6.03
C GLY A 118 21.15 -10.63 6.11
N THR A 119 20.45 -10.60 4.98
CA THR A 119 18.99 -10.78 4.94
C THR A 119 18.59 -12.20 5.34
N ALA A 120 19.26 -13.22 4.81
CA ALA A 120 18.98 -14.63 5.10
C ALA A 120 19.22 -14.99 6.57
N ILE A 121 20.30 -14.47 7.16
CA ILE A 121 20.66 -14.69 8.57
C ILE A 121 19.76 -13.87 9.49
N GLY A 122 19.57 -12.58 9.18
CA GLY A 122 18.76 -11.68 10.01
C GLY A 122 17.31 -12.14 10.17
N HIS A 123 16.71 -12.70 9.13
CA HIS A 123 15.33 -13.23 9.22
C HIS A 123 15.21 -14.46 10.12
N LYS A 124 16.27 -15.28 10.25
CA LYS A 124 16.31 -16.36 11.25
C LYS A 124 16.30 -15.78 12.67
N GLY A 125 16.99 -14.67 12.90
CA GLY A 125 17.01 -13.96 14.18
C GLY A 125 15.61 -13.56 14.68
N TRP A 126 14.72 -13.19 13.76
CA TRP A 126 13.34 -12.81 14.12
C TRP A 126 12.46 -13.96 14.59
N ILE A 127 12.74 -15.19 14.17
CA ILE A 127 11.89 -16.36 14.47
C ILE A 127 12.51 -17.30 15.49
N THR A 128 13.82 -17.28 15.69
CA THR A 128 14.45 -18.14 16.70
C THR A 128 13.96 -17.76 18.10
N THR A 129 13.74 -18.77 18.92
CA THR A 129 13.45 -18.67 20.35
C THR A 129 14.63 -19.13 21.20
N ASN A 130 15.71 -19.61 20.57
CA ASN A 130 16.91 -20.06 21.27
C ASN A 130 17.85 -18.87 21.49
N ILE A 131 18.10 -18.54 22.76
CA ILE A 131 18.94 -17.41 23.17
C ILE A 131 20.39 -17.57 22.68
N GLY A 132 20.94 -18.78 22.71
CA GLY A 132 22.30 -19.06 22.23
C GLY A 132 22.43 -18.86 20.72
N GLU A 133 21.49 -19.43 19.96
CA GLU A 133 21.43 -19.27 18.50
C GLU A 133 21.24 -17.79 18.11
N LEU A 134 20.40 -17.04 18.84
CA LEU A 134 20.19 -15.62 18.56
C LEU A 134 21.47 -14.79 18.81
N LYS A 135 22.26 -15.12 19.84
CA LYS A 135 23.57 -14.49 20.08
C LYS A 135 24.54 -14.73 18.94
N GLU A 136 24.59 -15.96 18.43
CA GLU A 136 25.40 -16.32 17.27
C GLU A 136 24.96 -15.55 16.01
N ILE A 137 23.64 -15.49 15.75
CA ILE A 137 23.07 -14.73 14.63
C ILE A 137 23.42 -13.24 14.72
N ILE A 138 23.32 -12.63 15.90
CA ILE A 138 23.68 -11.22 16.12
C ILE A 138 25.15 -11.00 15.79
N GLN A 139 26.04 -11.88 16.27
CA GLN A 139 27.46 -11.78 15.98
C GLN A 139 27.75 -11.93 14.48
N GLU A 140 27.10 -12.88 13.80
CA GLU A 140 27.24 -13.03 12.35
C GLU A 140 26.75 -11.78 11.59
N CYS A 141 25.67 -11.14 12.05
CA CYS A 141 25.19 -9.88 11.48
C CYS A 141 26.21 -8.75 11.65
N ILE A 142 26.88 -8.67 12.80
CA ILE A 142 27.97 -7.70 13.06
C ILE A 142 29.13 -7.95 12.10
N ASP A 143 29.59 -9.20 12.00
CA ASP A 143 30.70 -9.59 11.11
C ASP A 143 30.40 -9.31 9.62
N ILE A 144 29.13 -9.32 9.24
CA ILE A 144 28.66 -8.96 7.89
C ILE A 144 28.63 -7.45 7.73
N LYS A 145 28.09 -6.71 8.71
CA LYS A 145 28.05 -5.25 8.70
C LYS A 145 29.44 -4.66 8.46
N ASP A 146 30.44 -5.16 9.18
CA ASP A 146 31.81 -4.62 9.14
C ASP A 146 32.51 -4.85 7.78
N LYS A 147 31.90 -5.65 6.88
CA LYS A 147 32.40 -5.91 5.53
C LYS A 147 31.76 -5.04 4.45
N PHE A 148 30.68 -4.32 4.76
CA PHE A 148 30.07 -3.40 3.80
C PHE A 148 31.01 -2.23 3.47
N HIS A 149 30.94 -1.74 2.24
CA HIS A 149 31.68 -0.55 1.82
C HIS A 149 30.85 0.72 1.99
N ASP A 150 29.56 0.62 1.68
CA ASP A 150 28.60 1.71 1.79
C ASP A 150 28.24 2.02 3.26
N GLU A 151 28.35 3.29 3.65
CA GLU A 151 28.07 3.72 5.03
C GLU A 151 26.57 3.71 5.35
N ASP A 152 25.69 4.01 4.39
CA ASP A 152 24.24 3.94 4.62
C ASP A 152 23.84 2.49 4.92
N ASP A 153 24.42 1.52 4.20
CA ASP A 153 24.22 0.09 4.46
C ASP A 153 24.74 -0.31 5.85
N LYS A 154 25.89 0.18 6.29
CA LYS A 154 26.39 -0.08 7.65
C LYS A 154 25.45 0.49 8.72
N ILE A 155 24.92 1.69 8.51
CA ILE A 155 23.99 2.33 9.45
C ILE A 155 22.66 1.56 9.47
N GLU A 156 22.11 1.19 8.32
CA GLU A 156 20.88 0.39 8.23
C GLU A 156 21.06 -0.99 8.88
N ARG A 157 22.23 -1.61 8.74
CA ARG A 157 22.54 -2.87 9.45
C ARG A 157 22.68 -2.66 10.95
N THR A 158 23.21 -1.52 11.39
CA THR A 158 23.29 -1.18 12.82
C THR A 158 21.91 -1.07 13.46
N CYS A 159 20.94 -0.41 12.80
CA CYS A 159 19.58 -0.36 13.36
C CYS A 159 18.94 -1.75 13.44
N PHE A 160 19.18 -2.62 12.44
CA PHE A 160 18.69 -3.99 12.45
C PHE A 160 19.32 -4.84 13.58
N ILE A 161 20.62 -4.70 13.80
CA ILE A 161 21.34 -5.41 14.87
C ILE A 161 20.80 -4.99 16.24
N HIS A 162 20.64 -3.68 16.51
CA HIS A 162 20.05 -3.22 17.77
C HIS A 162 18.63 -3.76 17.99
N ALA A 163 17.83 -3.87 16.94
CA ALA A 163 16.50 -4.46 17.07
C ALA A 163 16.54 -5.97 17.37
N LEU A 164 17.54 -6.71 16.86
CA LEU A 164 17.79 -8.11 17.27
C LEU A 164 18.30 -8.21 18.71
N GLU A 165 19.16 -7.29 19.16
CA GLU A 165 19.57 -7.18 20.57
C GLU A 165 18.36 -6.92 21.49
N GLY A 166 17.45 -6.04 21.07
CA GLY A 166 16.19 -5.78 21.77
C GLY A 166 15.36 -7.07 21.90
N ARG A 167 15.22 -7.82 20.81
CA ARG A 167 14.58 -9.14 20.83
C ARG A 167 15.29 -10.13 21.75
N LEU A 168 16.62 -10.16 21.77
CA LEU A 168 17.39 -11.02 22.67
C LEU A 168 17.07 -10.71 24.13
N HIS A 169 17.10 -9.44 24.51
CA HIS A 169 16.69 -9.02 25.85
C HIS A 169 15.23 -9.35 26.13
N CYS A 170 14.37 -9.38 25.10
CA CYS A 170 13.01 -9.84 25.29
C CYS A 170 12.92 -11.32 25.71
N LEU A 171 13.67 -12.19 25.03
CA LEU A 171 13.75 -13.62 25.36
C LEU A 171 14.38 -13.85 26.74
N GLU A 172 15.31 -13.00 27.16
CA GLU A 172 15.92 -13.00 28.49
C GLU A 172 15.03 -12.36 29.58
N SER A 173 13.83 -11.88 29.21
CA SER A 173 12.89 -11.17 30.11
C SER A 173 13.45 -9.87 30.72
N GLU A 174 14.38 -9.21 30.02
CA GLU A 174 15.04 -7.98 30.45
C GLU A 174 14.38 -6.73 29.81
N TYR A 175 13.12 -6.46 30.17
CA TYR A 175 12.28 -5.42 29.54
C TYR A 175 12.99 -4.08 29.31
N LYS A 176 13.60 -3.48 30.34
CA LYS A 176 14.21 -2.14 30.24
C LYS A 176 15.37 -2.09 29.24
N LYS A 177 16.12 -3.18 29.12
CA LYS A 177 17.21 -3.28 28.12
C LYS A 177 16.65 -3.49 26.72
N ALA A 178 15.59 -4.30 26.61
CA ALA A 178 14.90 -4.48 25.35
C ALA A 178 14.33 -3.15 24.80
N GLU A 179 13.63 -2.40 25.64
CA GLU A 179 13.10 -1.06 25.35
C GLU A 179 14.20 -0.12 24.85
N LEU A 180 15.29 0.01 25.60
CA LEU A 180 16.44 0.84 25.19
C LEU A 180 16.96 0.46 23.80
N LYS A 181 17.12 -0.84 23.53
CA LYS A 181 17.64 -1.33 22.24
C LYS A 181 16.68 -1.10 21.07
N PHE A 182 15.37 -1.27 21.29
CA PHE A 182 14.39 -0.93 20.26
C PHE A 182 14.33 0.57 19.99
N GLU A 183 14.42 1.41 21.03
CA GLU A 183 14.46 2.86 20.88
C GLU A 183 15.71 3.36 20.14
N GLU A 184 16.89 2.81 20.46
CA GLU A 184 18.14 3.06 19.73
C GLU A 184 17.98 2.71 18.24
N ALA A 185 17.43 1.53 17.94
CA ALA A 185 17.20 1.06 16.58
C ALA A 185 16.23 1.97 15.80
N ILE A 186 15.12 2.37 16.43
CA ILE A 186 14.13 3.26 15.84
C ILE A 186 14.73 4.64 15.57
N LYS A 187 15.47 5.19 16.55
CA LYS A 187 16.09 6.50 16.44
C LYS A 187 17.06 6.55 15.27
N ILE A 188 17.96 5.57 15.15
CA ILE A 188 18.91 5.49 14.04
C ILE A 188 18.16 5.43 12.70
N ALA A 189 17.10 4.62 12.62
CA ALA A 189 16.31 4.48 11.39
C ALA A 189 15.56 5.78 11.01
N ASP A 190 14.98 6.49 11.98
CA ASP A 190 14.25 7.73 11.75
C ASP A 190 15.20 8.89 11.38
N GLU A 191 16.34 9.04 12.08
CA GLU A 191 17.35 10.08 11.80
C GLU A 191 17.99 9.96 10.40
N ASN A 192 18.08 8.74 9.87
CA ASN A 192 18.63 8.46 8.54
C ASN A 192 17.55 8.26 7.47
N ASN A 193 16.27 8.56 7.78
CA ASN A 193 15.15 8.41 6.85
C ASN A 193 14.98 6.97 6.29
N PHE A 194 15.36 5.95 7.05
CA PHE A 194 15.12 4.53 6.76
C PHE A 194 13.70 4.13 7.17
N LEU A 195 12.71 4.80 6.57
CA LEU A 195 11.28 4.65 6.88
C LEU A 195 10.83 3.18 6.91
N ARG A 196 11.36 2.39 5.98
CA ARG A 196 11.10 0.95 5.86
C ARG A 196 11.56 0.21 7.11
N SER A 197 12.81 0.39 7.51
CA SER A 197 13.40 -0.33 8.64
C SER A 197 12.77 0.14 9.95
N SER A 198 12.54 1.44 10.11
CA SER A 198 11.80 2.03 11.23
C SER A 198 10.41 1.40 11.43
N ALA A 199 9.59 1.33 10.37
CA ALA A 199 8.27 0.71 10.42
C ALA A 199 8.30 -0.75 10.87
N HIS A 200 9.27 -1.53 10.37
CA HIS A 200 9.43 -2.93 10.76
C HIS A 200 9.78 -3.05 12.24
N ILE A 201 10.76 -2.29 12.70
CA ILE A 201 11.22 -2.30 14.09
C ILE A 201 10.09 -1.88 15.04
N LYS A 202 9.34 -0.81 14.71
CA LYS A 202 8.19 -0.33 15.51
C LYS A 202 7.11 -1.40 15.69
N ILE A 203 6.77 -2.13 14.63
CA ILE A 203 5.76 -3.20 14.72
C ILE A 203 6.26 -4.39 15.53
N ILE A 204 7.52 -4.82 15.36
CA ILE A 204 8.09 -5.90 16.18
C ILE A 204 8.18 -5.47 17.65
N TYR A 205 8.61 -4.24 17.92
CA TYR A 205 8.65 -3.72 19.28
C TYR A 205 7.25 -3.67 19.91
N SER A 206 6.24 -3.22 19.17
CA SER A 206 4.84 -3.23 19.60
C SER A 206 4.33 -4.64 19.95
N GLN A 207 4.72 -5.67 19.18
CA GLN A 207 4.41 -7.07 19.53
C GLN A 207 5.04 -7.49 20.87
N HIS A 208 6.26 -7.05 21.15
CA HIS A 208 6.91 -7.31 22.43
C HIS A 208 6.26 -6.54 23.58
N LEU A 209 5.89 -5.26 23.40
CA LEU A 209 5.13 -4.48 24.39
C LEU A 209 3.84 -5.20 24.81
N ALA A 210 3.08 -5.71 23.84
CA ALA A 210 1.89 -6.52 24.10
C ALA A 210 2.19 -7.75 24.98
N SER A 211 3.30 -8.46 24.72
CA SER A 211 3.72 -9.62 25.52
C SER A 211 4.08 -9.28 26.98
N TYR A 212 4.48 -8.03 27.25
CA TYR A 212 4.74 -7.52 28.61
C TYR A 212 3.52 -6.92 29.29
N GLY A 213 2.34 -6.99 28.66
CA GLY A 213 1.12 -6.36 29.17
C GLY A 213 1.11 -4.84 29.02
N LYS A 214 2.05 -4.25 28.27
CA LYS A 214 2.08 -2.82 27.92
C LYS A 214 1.15 -2.54 26.73
N TRP A 215 -0.12 -2.88 26.91
CA TRP A 215 -1.12 -2.88 25.84
C TRP A 215 -1.40 -1.48 25.29
N GLU A 216 -1.40 -0.45 26.13
CA GLU A 216 -1.68 0.93 25.68
C GLU A 216 -0.66 1.39 24.64
N ASP A 217 0.63 1.27 24.97
CA ASP A 217 1.72 1.65 24.06
C ASP A 217 1.72 0.79 22.79
N ALA A 218 1.50 -0.53 22.94
CA ALA A 218 1.41 -1.45 21.81
C ALA A 218 0.31 -1.05 20.82
N VAL A 219 -0.90 -0.76 21.33
CA VAL A 219 -2.05 -0.34 20.52
C VAL A 219 -1.79 1.02 19.87
N ILE A 220 -1.22 1.99 20.59
CA ILE A 220 -0.90 3.31 20.03
C ILE A 220 0.08 3.19 18.86
N PHE A 221 1.12 2.35 18.98
CA PHE A 221 2.05 2.11 17.88
C PHE A 221 1.37 1.44 16.68
N ALA A 222 0.53 0.43 16.91
CA ALA A 222 -0.17 -0.28 15.85
C ALA A 222 -1.20 0.61 15.13
N ASP A 223 -1.98 1.39 15.87
CA ASP A 223 -2.97 2.33 15.33
C ASP A 223 -2.30 3.42 14.48
N ARG A 224 -1.27 4.09 15.01
CA ARG A 224 -0.50 5.10 14.26
C ARG A 224 0.12 4.50 12.99
N PHE A 225 0.65 3.29 13.06
CA PHE A 225 1.18 2.61 11.89
C PHE A 225 0.10 2.37 10.83
N LEU A 226 -1.08 1.89 11.25
CA LEU A 226 -2.20 1.64 10.34
C LEU A 226 -2.77 2.94 9.76
N LEU A 227 -2.87 4.03 10.52
CA LEU A 227 -3.38 5.33 10.05
C LEU A 227 -2.44 6.01 9.04
N ASN A 228 -1.13 5.83 9.20
CA ASN A 228 -0.14 6.40 8.29
C ASN A 228 0.19 5.48 7.11
N ALA A 229 -0.42 4.29 7.04
CA ALA A 229 -0.09 3.32 6.01
C ALA A 229 -0.38 3.86 4.59
N GLY A 230 -1.43 4.70 4.41
CA GLY A 230 -1.75 5.35 3.13
C GLY A 230 -0.71 6.34 2.61
N GLU A 231 0.07 6.98 3.49
CA GLU A 231 1.13 7.94 3.15
C GLU A 231 2.49 7.24 2.98
N LEU A 232 2.67 6.11 3.68
CA LEU A 232 3.91 5.34 3.73
C LEU A 232 3.91 4.26 2.64
N GLN A 233 4.48 4.59 1.47
CA GLN A 233 4.83 3.70 0.34
C GLN A 233 4.97 2.19 0.70
N PHE A 234 3.83 1.50 0.62
CA PHE A 234 3.43 0.38 1.48
C PHE A 234 4.42 -0.76 1.76
N LYS A 235 4.38 -1.19 3.03
CA LYS A 235 4.69 -2.53 3.53
C LYS A 235 3.41 -3.23 4.00
N THR A 236 2.48 -3.56 3.08
CA THR A 236 1.22 -4.22 3.50
C THR A 236 1.46 -5.51 4.28
N HIS A 237 2.63 -6.13 4.08
CA HIS A 237 3.09 -7.31 4.80
C HIS A 237 3.20 -7.15 6.33
N LEU A 238 3.35 -5.91 6.85
CA LEU A 238 3.36 -5.63 8.29
C LEU A 238 2.00 -5.24 8.84
N LEU A 239 1.05 -4.82 7.98
CA LEU A 239 -0.28 -4.39 8.42
C LEU A 239 -1.01 -5.52 9.14
N LEU A 240 -0.85 -6.76 8.66
CA LEU A 240 -1.43 -7.93 9.31
C LEU A 240 -0.98 -8.07 10.78
N ARG A 241 0.29 -7.82 11.06
CA ARG A 241 0.83 -7.88 12.43
C ARG A 241 0.25 -6.77 13.31
N ALA A 242 0.08 -5.56 12.77
CA ALA A 242 -0.57 -4.46 13.49
C ALA A 242 -2.05 -4.76 13.80
N PHE A 243 -2.79 -5.35 12.85
CA PHE A 243 -4.17 -5.80 13.10
C PHE A 243 -4.24 -6.86 14.21
N ILE A 244 -3.31 -7.83 14.22
CA ILE A 244 -3.25 -8.83 15.29
C ILE A 244 -3.05 -8.18 16.66
N ILE A 245 -2.21 -7.14 16.77
CA ILE A 245 -2.00 -6.42 18.03
C ILE A 245 -3.29 -5.76 18.50
N ILE A 246 -4.00 -5.07 17.60
CA ILE A 246 -5.29 -4.43 17.90
C ILE A 246 -6.35 -5.45 18.30
N PHE A 247 -6.51 -6.53 17.52
CA PHE A 247 -7.52 -7.55 17.81
C PHE A 247 -7.24 -8.33 19.10
N LYS A 248 -5.97 -8.46 19.52
CA LYS A 248 -5.62 -9.09 20.79
C LYS A 248 -5.77 -8.18 22.01
N ALA A 249 -5.85 -6.87 21.81
CA ALA A 249 -5.85 -5.93 22.91
C ALA A 249 -7.10 -6.11 23.79
N PRO A 250 -6.97 -6.01 25.12
CA PRO A 250 -8.13 -6.05 26.02
C PRO A 250 -9.15 -4.95 25.69
N GLU A 251 -10.45 -5.26 25.81
CA GLU A 251 -11.55 -4.32 25.48
C GLU A 251 -11.42 -2.99 26.23
N ASN A 252 -11.07 -3.03 27.51
CA ASN A 252 -10.88 -1.83 28.33
C ASN A 252 -9.75 -0.92 27.83
N ILE A 253 -8.75 -1.48 27.13
CA ILE A 253 -7.66 -0.70 26.51
C ILE A 253 -8.15 -0.07 25.20
N LEU A 254 -8.90 -0.83 24.41
CA LEU A 254 -9.49 -0.35 23.15
C LEU A 254 -10.47 0.81 23.41
N GLU A 255 -11.32 0.70 24.43
CA GLU A 255 -12.23 1.79 24.86
C GLU A 255 -11.46 3.03 25.31
N LYS A 256 -10.38 2.87 26.09
CA LYS A 256 -9.55 3.98 26.57
C LYS A 256 -8.89 4.77 25.42
N ILE A 257 -8.54 4.08 24.33
CA ILE A 257 -7.85 4.64 23.16
C ILE A 257 -8.86 4.97 22.03
N ASP A 258 -10.16 4.84 22.30
CA ASP A 258 -11.25 5.11 21.35
C ASP A 258 -11.16 4.26 20.06
N ILE A 259 -10.64 3.04 20.13
CA ILE A 259 -10.51 2.19 18.94
C ILE A 259 -11.87 1.59 18.53
N ASP A 260 -12.40 2.00 17.38
CA ASP A 260 -13.53 1.33 16.73
C ASP A 260 -13.09 0.01 16.07
N ILE A 261 -13.30 -1.10 16.77
CA ILE A 261 -12.92 -2.43 16.29
C ILE A 261 -13.67 -2.83 15.01
N GLN A 262 -14.89 -2.34 14.78
CA GLN A 262 -15.66 -2.67 13.57
C GLN A 262 -15.00 -2.05 12.35
N TYR A 263 -14.52 -0.82 12.47
CA TYR A 263 -13.72 -0.19 11.42
C TYR A 263 -12.43 -0.97 11.13
N PHE A 264 -11.71 -1.45 12.16
CA PHE A 264 -10.51 -2.26 11.92
C PHE A 264 -10.82 -3.63 11.29
N ILE A 265 -11.96 -4.24 11.59
CA ILE A 265 -12.39 -5.48 10.92
C ILE A 265 -12.63 -5.22 9.42
N PHE A 266 -13.32 -4.14 9.07
CA PHE A 266 -13.51 -3.74 7.66
C PHE A 266 -12.15 -3.54 6.96
N ARG A 267 -11.25 -2.74 7.53
CA ARG A 267 -9.92 -2.49 6.95
C ARG A 267 -9.09 -3.77 6.80
N TYR A 268 -9.17 -4.66 7.79
CA TYR A 268 -8.51 -5.96 7.77
C TYR A 268 -9.00 -6.80 6.60
N GLN A 269 -10.31 -6.89 6.40
CA GLN A 269 -10.85 -7.67 5.30
C GLN A 269 -10.51 -7.07 3.92
N ILE A 270 -10.52 -5.74 3.78
CA ILE A 270 -10.05 -5.05 2.58
C ILE A 270 -8.58 -5.40 2.28
N LEU A 271 -7.74 -5.42 3.32
CA LEU A 271 -6.36 -5.86 3.19
C LEU A 271 -6.30 -7.31 2.68
N LEU A 272 -7.08 -8.24 3.23
CA LEU A 272 -7.08 -9.64 2.77
C LEU A 272 -7.53 -9.80 1.32
N TYR A 273 -8.57 -9.05 0.93
CA TYR A 273 -9.04 -9.01 -0.46
C TYR A 273 -7.92 -8.52 -1.38
N ALA A 274 -7.30 -7.39 -1.06
CA ALA A 274 -6.27 -6.79 -1.89
C ALA A 274 -4.97 -7.61 -1.95
N MET A 275 -4.63 -8.33 -0.89
CA MET A 275 -3.48 -9.25 -0.87
C MET A 275 -3.72 -10.52 -1.72
N GLY A 276 -4.95 -10.75 -2.20
CA GLY A 276 -5.35 -11.99 -2.88
C GLY A 276 -5.43 -13.20 -1.95
N LEU A 277 -5.70 -12.98 -0.65
CA LEU A 277 -5.69 -14.01 0.39
C LEU A 277 -7.09 -14.37 0.91
N SER A 278 -8.14 -13.80 0.33
CA SER A 278 -9.54 -13.99 0.74
C SER A 278 -9.95 -15.46 0.82
N GLN A 279 -9.48 -16.30 -0.11
CA GLN A 279 -9.77 -17.74 -0.14
C GLN A 279 -8.82 -18.59 0.73
N SER A 280 -7.70 -18.02 1.19
CA SER A 280 -6.61 -18.73 1.87
C SER A 280 -6.49 -18.38 3.35
N GLN A 281 -7.50 -17.75 3.96
CA GLN A 281 -7.45 -17.25 5.33
C GLN A 281 -7.16 -18.35 6.36
N ASN A 282 -7.70 -19.55 6.16
CA ASN A 282 -7.49 -20.68 7.09
C ASN A 282 -6.17 -21.42 6.84
N LEU A 283 -5.46 -21.11 5.76
CA LEU A 283 -4.21 -21.78 5.38
C LEU A 283 -2.98 -21.05 5.93
N ASN A 284 -3.09 -19.73 6.15
CA ASN A 284 -1.98 -18.89 6.58
C ASN A 284 -1.94 -18.73 8.12
N PRO A 285 -0.83 -19.05 8.80
CA PRO A 285 -0.71 -19.01 10.26
C PRO A 285 -1.12 -17.68 10.89
N LEU A 286 -0.59 -16.55 10.40
CA LEU A 286 -0.93 -15.23 10.95
C LEU A 286 -2.37 -14.80 10.62
N LEU A 287 -2.97 -15.28 9.52
CA LEU A 287 -4.38 -15.02 9.22
C LEU A 287 -5.30 -15.81 10.14
N ALA A 288 -4.96 -17.09 10.38
CA ALA A 288 -5.66 -17.92 11.34
C ALA A 288 -5.56 -17.35 12.75
N GLU A 289 -4.41 -16.80 13.13
CA GLU A 289 -4.22 -16.09 14.39
C GLU A 289 -5.07 -14.83 14.47
N ALA A 290 -4.99 -13.92 13.48
CA ALA A 290 -5.79 -12.71 13.43
C ALA A 290 -7.29 -12.99 13.60
N LYS A 291 -7.80 -13.98 12.86
CA LYS A 291 -9.19 -14.44 12.95
C LYS A 291 -9.57 -14.94 14.35
N ARG A 292 -8.69 -15.66 15.05
CA ARG A 292 -8.95 -16.13 16.42
C ARG A 292 -8.99 -14.99 17.45
N CYS A 293 -8.34 -13.87 17.15
CA CYS A 293 -8.28 -12.73 18.05
C CYS A 293 -9.51 -11.82 17.92
N ILE A 294 -10.25 -11.90 16.81
CA ILE A 294 -11.48 -11.12 16.63
C ILE A 294 -12.54 -11.58 17.65
N PRO A 295 -13.18 -10.65 18.40
CA PRO A 295 -14.24 -10.98 19.35
C PRO A 295 -15.34 -11.83 18.73
N LYS A 296 -15.82 -12.86 19.44
CA LYS A 296 -16.80 -13.83 18.90
C LYS A 296 -18.08 -13.19 18.39
N ASN A 297 -18.56 -12.13 19.06
CA ASN A 297 -19.73 -11.35 18.68
C ASN A 297 -19.52 -10.50 17.40
N LYS A 298 -18.27 -10.27 17.00
CA LYS A 298 -17.86 -9.57 15.77
C LYS A 298 -17.32 -10.52 14.69
N LEU A 299 -17.19 -11.82 15.00
CA LEU A 299 -16.72 -12.83 14.07
C LEU A 299 -17.73 -13.07 12.93
N PHE A 300 -19.03 -12.88 13.19
CA PHE A 300 -20.06 -12.95 12.15
C PHE A 300 -19.83 -11.88 11.08
N ASP A 301 -19.52 -10.66 11.51
CA ASP A 301 -19.17 -9.53 10.63
C ASP A 301 -17.98 -9.88 9.70
N LEU A 302 -17.03 -10.71 10.16
CA LEU A 302 -15.92 -11.17 9.33
C LEU A 302 -16.37 -11.94 8.07
N TYR A 303 -17.50 -12.66 8.14
CA TYR A 303 -18.02 -13.49 7.04
C TYR A 303 -19.22 -12.88 6.32
N THR A 304 -19.89 -11.91 6.93
CA THR A 304 -21.16 -11.37 6.44
C THR A 304 -21.13 -9.88 6.12
N ILE A 305 -20.04 -9.17 6.41
CA ILE A 305 -19.86 -7.83 5.87
C ILE A 305 -19.87 -7.95 4.35
N ASP A 306 -20.90 -7.34 3.74
CA ASP A 306 -20.86 -7.04 2.33
C ASP A 306 -19.86 -5.90 2.13
N PHE A 307 -18.64 -6.25 1.72
CA PHE A 307 -17.55 -5.29 1.48
C PHE A 307 -17.94 -4.17 0.54
N ARG A 308 -18.76 -4.52 -0.46
CA ARG A 308 -19.22 -3.56 -1.45
C ARG A 308 -20.12 -2.55 -0.77
N GLU A 309 -21.07 -3.02 0.05
CA GLU A 309 -21.99 -2.15 0.76
C GLU A 309 -21.31 -1.33 1.86
N GLU A 310 -20.36 -1.88 2.61
CA GLU A 310 -19.61 -1.14 3.63
C GLU A 310 -18.70 -0.07 3.00
N LEU A 311 -18.02 -0.40 1.90
CA LEU A 311 -17.24 0.58 1.13
C LEU A 311 -18.16 1.69 0.58
N ARG A 312 -19.32 1.30 0.03
CA ARG A 312 -20.34 2.24 -0.46
C ARG A 312 -20.81 3.18 0.65
N ASN A 313 -21.19 2.65 1.82
CA ASN A 313 -21.66 3.45 2.95
C ASN A 313 -20.61 4.44 3.42
N ARG A 314 -19.33 4.04 3.48
CA ARG A 314 -18.25 4.95 3.86
C ARG A 314 -18.03 6.07 2.87
N ILE A 315 -18.05 5.76 1.57
CA ILE A 315 -17.95 6.81 0.54
C ILE A 315 -19.20 7.71 0.59
N LEU A 316 -20.38 7.15 0.87
CA LEU A 316 -21.60 7.94 1.08
C LEU A 316 -21.52 8.85 2.29
N ASP A 317 -20.92 8.42 3.39
CA ASP A 317 -20.73 9.26 4.59
C ASP A 317 -19.78 10.44 4.27
N ILE A 318 -18.69 10.16 3.55
CA ILE A 318 -17.80 11.21 3.01
C ILE A 318 -18.56 12.17 2.08
N ALA A 319 -19.44 11.63 1.22
CA ALA A 319 -20.24 12.40 0.27
C ALA A 319 -21.42 13.16 0.90
N SER A 320 -21.85 12.75 2.10
CA SER A 320 -23.00 13.30 2.81
C SER A 320 -22.61 14.28 3.92
N ASP A 321 -21.32 14.41 4.21
CA ASP A 321 -20.82 15.32 5.23
C ASP A 321 -21.06 16.78 4.83
N ASN A 322 -22.11 17.36 5.40
CA ASN A 322 -22.58 18.72 5.13
C ASN A 322 -21.78 19.77 5.90
N THR A 323 -20.82 19.38 6.76
CA THR A 323 -20.05 20.33 7.56
C THR A 323 -19.13 21.21 6.72
N ASP A 324 -18.76 20.77 5.51
CA ASP A 324 -17.83 21.47 4.62
C ASP A 324 -18.30 21.53 3.15
N LYS A 325 -19.61 21.74 2.91
CA LYS A 325 -20.22 21.94 1.57
C LYS A 325 -19.82 20.92 0.47
N GLY A 326 -19.46 19.68 0.82
CA GLY A 326 -19.04 18.66 -0.15
C GLY A 326 -17.53 18.57 -0.43
N ALA A 327 -16.71 19.43 0.19
CA ALA A 327 -15.26 19.47 -0.02
C ALA A 327 -14.55 18.15 0.33
N ARG A 328 -15.09 17.35 1.27
CA ARG A 328 -14.53 16.02 1.59
C ARG A 328 -14.68 15.03 0.44
N PHE A 329 -15.80 15.06 -0.30
CA PHE A 329 -15.99 14.16 -1.44
C PHE A 329 -15.13 14.58 -2.63
N GLU A 330 -14.99 15.88 -2.87
CA GLU A 330 -14.06 16.42 -3.87
C GLU A 330 -12.62 16.00 -3.56
N LYS A 331 -12.17 16.14 -2.30
CA LYS A 331 -10.85 15.66 -1.87
C LYS A 331 -10.67 14.16 -2.05
N PHE A 332 -11.70 13.37 -1.74
CA PHE A 332 -11.69 11.93 -1.98
C PHE A 332 -11.53 11.60 -3.48
N ILE A 333 -12.29 12.25 -4.36
CA ILE A 333 -12.19 12.07 -5.81
C ILE A 333 -10.82 12.55 -6.32
N MET A 334 -10.31 13.69 -5.83
CA MET A 334 -8.97 14.17 -6.16
C MET A 334 -7.91 13.12 -5.81
N GLN A 335 -7.98 12.54 -4.61
CA GLN A 335 -7.06 11.49 -4.19
C GLN A 335 -7.21 10.24 -5.06
N PHE A 336 -8.43 9.83 -5.39
CA PHE A 336 -8.68 8.72 -6.30
C PHE A 336 -8.01 8.93 -7.68
N TYR A 337 -8.08 10.12 -8.27
CA TYR A 337 -7.41 10.42 -9.53
C TYR A 337 -5.88 10.45 -9.41
N LYS A 338 -5.34 10.99 -8.32
CA LYS A 338 -3.89 10.89 -8.04
C LYS A 338 -3.43 9.43 -8.00
N LEU A 339 -4.23 8.56 -7.36
CA LEU A 339 -3.97 7.12 -7.28
C LEU A 339 -4.12 6.39 -8.61
N LEU A 340 -4.95 6.89 -9.54
CA LEU A 340 -5.02 6.40 -10.92
C LEU A 340 -3.77 6.75 -11.75
N GLY A 341 -2.86 7.57 -11.22
CA GLY A 341 -1.59 7.91 -11.85
C GLY A 341 -1.65 9.12 -12.79
N TYR A 342 -2.63 10.01 -12.59
CA TYR A 342 -2.62 11.33 -13.22
C TYR A 342 -1.44 12.15 -12.69
N ASP A 343 -0.81 12.92 -13.57
CA ASP A 343 0.41 13.68 -13.24
C ASP A 343 0.08 14.80 -12.24
N GLU A 344 -1.05 15.47 -12.42
CA GLU A 344 -1.54 16.55 -11.56
C GLU A 344 -3.07 16.46 -11.43
N VAL A 345 -3.60 16.78 -10.26
CA VAL A 345 -5.04 16.98 -10.03
C VAL A 345 -5.20 18.27 -9.23
N ILE A 346 -5.96 19.21 -9.78
CA ILE A 346 -6.00 20.61 -9.33
C ILE A 346 -7.45 20.97 -8.96
N GLU A 347 -7.63 21.59 -7.79
CA GLU A 347 -8.89 22.23 -7.39
C GLU A 347 -9.06 23.55 -8.14
N LEU A 348 -10.25 23.77 -8.70
CA LEU A 348 -10.52 25.00 -9.43
C LEU A 348 -10.94 26.14 -8.49
N PRO A 349 -10.42 27.37 -8.70
CA PRO A 349 -10.74 28.50 -7.85
C PRO A 349 -12.20 28.96 -8.02
N ALA A 350 -12.69 29.71 -7.03
CA ALA A 350 -14.02 30.32 -7.05
C ALA A 350 -14.24 31.12 -8.35
N GLY A 351 -15.21 30.69 -9.17
CA GLY A 351 -15.50 31.28 -10.48
C GLY A 351 -15.47 30.31 -11.66
N TYR A 352 -15.10 29.05 -11.45
CA TYR A 352 -15.26 27.93 -12.40
C TYR A 352 -16.40 26.99 -11.95
N GLU A 353 -17.58 27.54 -11.69
CA GLU A 353 -18.72 26.84 -11.03
C GLU A 353 -19.32 25.64 -11.80
N ALA A 354 -18.74 25.27 -12.94
CA ALA A 354 -19.11 24.10 -13.73
C ALA A 354 -18.08 22.97 -13.68
N LEU A 355 -16.99 23.11 -12.93
CA LEU A 355 -16.05 22.02 -12.68
C LEU A 355 -15.45 22.24 -11.30
N ASP A 356 -15.35 21.17 -10.52
CA ASP A 356 -14.76 21.24 -9.18
C ASP A 356 -13.25 20.96 -9.27
N LEU A 357 -12.84 20.01 -10.13
CA LEU A 357 -11.44 19.61 -10.31
C LEU A 357 -11.03 19.52 -11.80
N ILE A 358 -9.73 19.61 -12.05
CA ILE A 358 -9.09 19.22 -13.33
C ILE A 358 -8.06 18.14 -13.06
N ALA A 359 -8.10 17.06 -13.84
CA ALA A 359 -7.04 16.05 -13.86
C ALA A 359 -6.21 16.16 -15.14
N ILE A 360 -4.89 16.07 -14.99
CA ILE A 360 -3.91 16.23 -16.06
C ILE A 360 -3.13 14.93 -16.21
N SER A 361 -3.03 14.43 -17.44
CA SER A 361 -2.22 13.26 -17.78
C SER A 361 -1.39 13.51 -19.03
N LYS A 362 -0.27 12.81 -19.18
CA LYS A 362 0.46 12.76 -20.46
C LYS A 362 -0.16 11.72 -21.38
N SER A 363 -0.50 12.15 -22.60
CA SER A 363 -0.85 11.24 -23.68
C SER A 363 0.34 10.36 -24.08
N PRO A 364 0.11 9.23 -24.77
CA PRO A 364 1.19 8.42 -25.34
C PRO A 364 2.12 9.18 -26.31
N LEU A 365 1.64 10.30 -26.87
CA LEU A 365 2.37 11.17 -27.78
C LEU A 365 3.18 12.26 -27.05
N GLY A 366 3.07 12.33 -25.72
CA GLY A 366 3.78 13.31 -24.88
C GLY A 366 3.02 14.60 -24.61
N ASP A 367 1.91 14.86 -25.31
CA ASP A 367 1.05 16.02 -25.06
C ASP A 367 0.27 15.89 -23.75
N LYS A 368 0.10 17.00 -23.02
CA LYS A 368 -0.80 17.06 -21.86
C LYS A 368 -2.28 16.94 -22.30
N GLN A 369 -3.01 16.05 -21.65
CA GLN A 369 -4.45 15.90 -21.74
C GLN A 369 -5.10 16.44 -20.47
N PHE A 370 -6.23 17.12 -20.63
CA PHE A 370 -6.98 17.75 -19.56
C PHE A 370 -8.38 17.13 -19.50
N GLU A 371 -8.75 16.66 -18.32
CA GLU A 371 -10.07 16.10 -18.02
C GLU A 371 -10.74 16.94 -16.94
N GLY A 372 -11.97 17.39 -17.21
CA GLY A 372 -12.78 18.12 -16.25
C GLY A 372 -13.51 17.14 -15.34
N ILE A 373 -13.60 17.45 -14.05
CA ILE A 373 -14.33 16.64 -13.07
C ILE A 373 -15.36 17.51 -12.35
N GLN A 374 -16.60 17.05 -12.37
CA GLN A 374 -17.67 17.56 -11.52
C GLN A 374 -18.08 16.48 -10.52
N VAL A 375 -18.10 16.84 -9.25
CA VAL A 375 -18.48 16.01 -8.11
C VAL A 375 -19.77 16.57 -7.52
N LYS A 376 -20.83 15.75 -7.48
CA LYS A 376 -22.08 16.11 -6.82
C LYS A 376 -22.19 15.40 -5.48
N SER A 377 -22.11 16.18 -4.41
CA SER A 377 -22.28 15.75 -3.02
C SER A 377 -23.76 15.84 -2.58
N GLY A 378 -24.09 15.14 -1.48
CA GLY A 378 -25.42 15.15 -0.87
C GLY A 378 -26.37 14.06 -1.37
N LYS A 379 -27.20 13.55 -0.45
CA LYS A 379 -28.13 12.40 -0.66
C LYS A 379 -29.32 12.70 -1.60
N GLN A 380 -29.38 13.90 -2.18
CA GLN A 380 -30.50 14.28 -3.03
C GLN A 380 -30.21 13.91 -4.48
N ARG A 381 -31.20 13.32 -5.13
CA ARG A 381 -31.15 13.02 -6.56
C ARG A 381 -30.93 14.31 -7.35
N VAL A 382 -29.92 14.31 -8.23
CA VAL A 382 -29.65 15.42 -9.16
C VAL A 382 -30.87 15.62 -10.07
N LYS A 383 -31.41 16.84 -10.09
CA LYS A 383 -32.57 17.21 -10.90
C LYS A 383 -32.14 17.89 -12.19
N THR A 384 -33.08 18.02 -13.12
CA THR A 384 -32.84 18.69 -14.40
C THR A 384 -32.50 20.17 -14.20
N GLU A 385 -33.02 20.81 -13.15
CA GLU A 385 -32.68 22.19 -12.79
C GLU A 385 -31.19 22.34 -12.44
N ASP A 386 -30.61 21.38 -11.71
CA ASP A 386 -29.19 21.39 -11.33
C ASP A 386 -28.30 21.28 -12.58
N VAL A 387 -28.70 20.45 -13.54
CA VAL A 387 -28.00 20.30 -14.83
C VAL A 387 -28.15 21.54 -15.71
N ASN A 388 -29.30 22.20 -15.69
CA ASN A 388 -29.49 23.46 -16.41
C ASN A 388 -28.64 24.59 -15.80
N GLN A 389 -28.51 24.63 -14.48
CA GLN A 389 -27.59 25.57 -13.83
C GLN A 389 -26.14 25.26 -14.20
N TYR A 390 -25.76 23.98 -14.23
CA TYR A 390 -24.45 23.56 -14.72
C TYR A 390 -24.19 24.00 -16.16
N GLY A 391 -25.14 23.81 -17.08
CA GLY A 391 -24.99 24.22 -18.48
C GLY A 391 -24.73 25.73 -18.63
N LYS A 392 -25.41 26.56 -17.83
CA LYS A 392 -25.15 28.01 -17.76
C LYS A 392 -23.73 28.29 -17.23
N ASN A 393 -23.34 27.63 -16.14
CA ASN A 393 -22.02 27.81 -15.55
C ASN A 393 -20.89 27.34 -16.49
N LEU A 394 -21.13 26.31 -17.31
CA LEU A 394 -20.16 25.77 -18.26
C LEU A 394 -19.84 26.78 -19.37
N SER A 395 -20.87 27.50 -19.83
CA SER A 395 -20.72 28.63 -20.74
C SER A 395 -19.80 29.72 -20.18
N ASP A 396 -19.91 30.02 -18.89
CA ASP A 396 -19.15 31.09 -18.25
C ASP A 396 -17.73 30.65 -17.84
N ALA A 397 -17.55 29.39 -17.42
CA ALA A 397 -16.25 28.80 -17.15
C ALA A 397 -15.38 28.71 -18.42
N ASN A 398 -15.96 28.30 -19.55
CA ASN A 398 -15.22 28.21 -20.82
C ASN A 398 -14.78 29.57 -21.37
N LYS A 399 -15.58 30.65 -21.19
CA LYS A 399 -15.13 32.00 -21.53
C LYS A 399 -13.84 32.38 -20.80
N LYS A 400 -13.67 31.93 -19.55
CA LYS A 400 -12.46 32.16 -18.75
C LYS A 400 -11.30 31.26 -19.16
N LEU A 401 -11.56 29.98 -19.47
CA LEU A 401 -10.55 29.04 -19.98
C LEU A 401 -9.97 29.46 -21.34
N LEU A 402 -10.82 29.98 -22.24
CA LEU A 402 -10.44 30.44 -23.58
C LEU A 402 -9.63 31.75 -23.58
N THR A 403 -9.70 32.55 -22.50
CA THR A 403 -8.96 33.82 -22.40
C THR A 403 -7.52 33.68 -21.86
N GLY A 404 -7.11 32.48 -21.45
CA GLY A 404 -5.69 32.13 -21.30
C GLY A 404 -5.08 32.43 -19.93
N LYS A 405 -4.47 31.37 -19.38
CA LYS A 405 -3.59 31.28 -18.20
C LYS A 405 -4.29 31.23 -16.84
N ASP A 406 -4.00 30.17 -16.08
CA ASP A 406 -4.25 30.14 -14.63
C ASP A 406 -3.38 31.20 -13.92
N THR A 407 -3.57 31.38 -12.61
CA THR A 407 -2.78 32.30 -11.77
C THR A 407 -1.27 32.00 -11.77
N ASN A 408 -0.84 30.86 -12.32
CA ASN A 408 0.55 30.41 -12.44
C ASN A 408 1.06 30.42 -13.90
N GLY A 409 0.25 30.86 -14.89
CA GLY A 409 0.65 30.95 -16.30
C GLY A 409 0.36 29.73 -17.18
N ILE A 410 -0.40 28.72 -16.71
CA ILE A 410 -0.67 27.47 -17.46
C ILE A 410 -1.78 27.67 -18.49
N GLU A 411 -1.49 27.40 -19.76
CA GLU A 411 -2.47 27.37 -20.84
C GLU A 411 -3.35 26.11 -20.73
N ILE A 412 -4.62 26.29 -20.37
CA ILE A 412 -5.59 25.18 -20.27
C ILE A 412 -6.23 24.94 -21.64
N LYS A 413 -5.96 23.76 -22.23
CA LYS A 413 -6.57 23.33 -23.50
C LYS A 413 -8.02 22.88 -23.27
N PRO A 414 -8.88 22.83 -24.32
CA PRO A 414 -10.23 22.29 -24.23
C PRO A 414 -10.22 20.85 -23.68
N PHE A 415 -11.17 20.53 -22.80
CA PHE A 415 -11.27 19.19 -22.20
C PHE A 415 -11.67 18.14 -23.24
N SER A 416 -10.99 16.99 -23.22
CA SER A 416 -11.36 15.82 -24.03
C SER A 416 -12.48 15.00 -23.38
N VAL A 417 -12.56 15.05 -22.04
CA VAL A 417 -13.54 14.30 -21.25
C VAL A 417 -14.01 15.14 -20.07
N ILE A 418 -15.30 15.06 -19.77
CA ILE A 418 -15.89 15.53 -18.50
C ILE A 418 -16.39 14.31 -17.73
N HIS A 419 -15.84 14.12 -16.53
CA HIS A 419 -16.28 13.12 -15.58
C HIS A 419 -17.29 13.73 -14.60
N TRP A 420 -18.44 13.08 -14.46
CA TRP A 420 -19.52 13.51 -13.59
C TRP A 420 -19.80 12.45 -12.53
N TYR A 421 -19.42 12.74 -11.29
CA TYR A 421 -19.67 11.88 -10.14
C TYR A 421 -20.96 12.29 -9.43
N THR A 422 -21.78 11.31 -9.08
CA THR A 422 -23.03 11.52 -8.36
C THR A 422 -23.35 10.31 -7.49
N ILE A 423 -24.11 10.51 -6.42
CA ILE A 423 -24.53 9.43 -5.52
C ILE A 423 -25.39 8.40 -6.26
N ASP A 424 -26.36 8.86 -7.06
CA ASP A 424 -27.31 7.99 -7.77
C ASP A 424 -27.11 8.08 -9.29
N THR A 425 -27.46 7.01 -10.00
CA THR A 425 -27.50 7.05 -11.47
C THR A 425 -28.43 8.17 -11.96
N LEU A 426 -27.89 9.05 -12.82
CA LEU A 426 -28.67 10.13 -13.41
C LEU A 426 -29.88 9.58 -14.17
N TYR A 427 -31.03 10.21 -13.94
CA TYR A 427 -32.22 9.90 -14.73
C TYR A 427 -31.95 10.19 -16.22
N LYS A 428 -32.47 9.33 -17.11
CA LYS A 428 -32.17 9.39 -18.54
C LYS A 428 -32.37 10.81 -19.15
N PRO A 429 -33.53 11.48 -18.96
CA PRO A 429 -33.72 12.87 -19.39
C PRO A 429 -32.71 13.88 -18.83
N THR A 430 -32.33 13.74 -17.56
CA THR A 430 -31.33 14.61 -16.92
C THR A 430 -29.94 14.40 -17.55
N ARG A 431 -29.58 13.14 -17.83
CA ARG A 431 -28.34 12.79 -18.55
C ARG A 431 -28.36 13.31 -19.98
N GLU A 432 -29.47 13.18 -20.71
CA GLU A 432 -29.62 13.70 -22.07
C GLU A 432 -29.48 15.23 -22.12
N THR A 433 -30.03 15.93 -21.12
CA THR A 433 -29.87 17.39 -20.98
C THR A 433 -28.41 17.77 -20.74
N LEU A 434 -27.69 17.00 -19.91
CA LEU A 434 -26.27 17.23 -19.64
C LEU A 434 -25.41 16.99 -20.89
N ILE A 435 -25.69 15.91 -21.63
CA ILE A 435 -25.04 15.62 -22.92
C ILE A 435 -25.28 16.76 -23.91
N TYR A 436 -26.52 17.24 -24.01
CA TYR A 436 -26.87 18.36 -24.90
C TYR A 436 -26.04 19.61 -24.57
N HIS A 437 -25.91 19.98 -23.29
CA HIS A 437 -25.09 21.12 -22.90
C HIS A 437 -23.62 20.90 -23.30
N ILE A 438 -23.02 19.77 -22.92
CA ILE A 438 -21.61 19.46 -23.22
C ILE A 438 -21.36 19.45 -24.74
N ASP A 439 -22.23 18.82 -25.52
CA ASP A 439 -22.09 18.74 -26.98
C ASP A 439 -22.24 20.11 -27.65
N THR A 440 -23.22 20.90 -27.21
CA THR A 440 -23.42 22.28 -27.69
C THR A 440 -22.17 23.14 -27.48
N TYR A 441 -21.49 22.99 -26.34
CA TYR A 441 -20.32 23.81 -26.02
C TYR A 441 -19.01 23.29 -26.60
N TYR A 442 -18.78 21.97 -26.60
CA TYR A 442 -17.54 21.36 -27.08
C TYR A 442 -17.62 20.86 -28.53
N GLN A 443 -18.76 21.02 -29.20
CA GLN A 443 -18.97 20.68 -30.62
C GLN A 443 -18.60 19.21 -30.91
N GLY A 444 -19.03 18.29 -30.06
CA GLY A 444 -18.71 16.86 -30.18
C GLY A 444 -17.28 16.46 -29.84
N LYS A 445 -16.41 17.38 -29.42
CA LYS A 445 -14.99 17.09 -29.09
C LYS A 445 -14.75 16.67 -27.65
N CYS A 446 -15.77 16.77 -26.79
CA CYS A 446 -15.70 16.38 -25.38
C CYS A 446 -16.69 15.24 -25.10
N VAL A 447 -16.22 14.19 -24.42
CA VAL A 447 -17.05 13.06 -24.03
C VAL A 447 -17.50 13.20 -22.58
N LEU A 448 -18.80 13.02 -22.33
CA LEU A 448 -19.32 12.91 -20.96
C LEU A 448 -19.21 11.47 -20.45
N LYS A 449 -18.58 11.30 -19.28
CA LYS A 449 -18.61 10.06 -18.50
C LYS A 449 -19.33 10.32 -17.18
N THR A 450 -20.48 9.68 -16.99
CA THR A 450 -21.22 9.72 -15.72
C THR A 450 -20.84 8.50 -14.89
N THR A 451 -20.53 8.70 -13.62
CA THR A 451 -20.17 7.64 -12.68
C THR A 451 -21.06 7.76 -11.44
N SER A 452 -21.90 6.74 -11.20
CA SER A 452 -22.69 6.64 -9.95
C SER A 452 -21.82 6.17 -8.78
N MET A 453 -22.36 6.21 -7.55
CA MET A 453 -21.65 5.66 -6.38
C MET A 453 -21.37 4.17 -6.55
N ASP A 454 -22.35 3.41 -7.04
CA ASP A 454 -22.19 1.98 -7.28
C ASP A 454 -21.10 1.69 -8.31
N GLU A 455 -21.06 2.44 -9.40
CA GLU A 455 -20.02 2.31 -10.43
C GLU A 455 -18.64 2.72 -9.88
N LEU A 456 -18.56 3.77 -9.07
CA LEU A 456 -17.32 4.18 -8.42
C LEU A 456 -16.79 3.10 -7.47
N VAL A 457 -17.67 2.51 -6.66
CA VAL A 457 -17.33 1.38 -5.78
C VAL A 457 -16.80 0.20 -6.59
N ASP A 458 -17.46 -0.16 -7.69
CA ASP A 458 -17.03 -1.27 -8.54
C ASP A 458 -15.66 -0.99 -9.20
N ILE A 459 -15.42 0.25 -9.65
CA ILE A 459 -14.11 0.68 -10.17
C ILE A 459 -13.03 0.57 -9.09
N ILE A 460 -13.29 1.02 -7.87
CA ILE A 460 -12.34 0.94 -6.76
C ILE A 460 -12.06 -0.53 -6.40
N LEU A 461 -13.09 -1.37 -6.28
CA LEU A 461 -12.96 -2.80 -5.97
C LEU A 461 -12.19 -3.57 -7.05
N SER A 462 -12.27 -3.12 -8.31
CA SER A 462 -11.47 -3.68 -9.41
C SER A 462 -9.97 -3.35 -9.33
N LYS A 463 -9.58 -2.40 -8.46
CA LYS A 463 -8.22 -1.88 -8.31
C LYS A 463 -7.72 -2.04 -6.88
N ALA A 464 -7.31 -3.26 -6.52
CA ALA A 464 -6.83 -3.64 -5.18
C ALA A 464 -5.81 -2.65 -4.57
N GLU A 465 -4.86 -2.15 -5.37
CA GLU A 465 -3.86 -1.17 -4.94
C GLU A 465 -4.47 0.16 -4.52
N ILE A 466 -5.42 0.68 -5.31
CA ILE A 466 -6.12 1.93 -5.01
C ILE A 466 -6.99 1.74 -3.78
N LEU A 467 -7.69 0.61 -3.69
CA LEU A 467 -8.54 0.26 -2.56
C LEU A 467 -7.75 0.26 -1.23
N VAL A 468 -6.57 -0.36 -1.19
CA VAL A 468 -5.70 -0.33 0.01
C VAL A 468 -5.25 1.08 0.32
N GLN A 469 -4.80 1.85 -0.68
CA GLN A 469 -4.34 3.21 -0.45
C GLN A 469 -5.47 4.11 0.08
N LEU A 470 -6.69 3.97 -0.44
CA LEU A 470 -7.86 4.70 0.05
C LEU A 470 -8.22 4.29 1.47
N VAL A 471 -8.44 2.99 1.73
CA VAL A 471 -8.93 2.51 3.04
C VAL A 471 -7.93 2.71 4.19
N PHE A 472 -6.66 2.90 3.85
CA PHE A 472 -5.60 3.18 4.82
C PHE A 472 -5.11 4.63 4.78
N ASN A 473 -5.74 5.50 3.99
CA ASN A 473 -5.50 6.93 4.06
C ASN A 473 -6.26 7.52 5.25
N LYS A 474 -5.58 8.37 6.01
CA LYS A 474 -6.15 9.08 7.16
C LYS A 474 -7.41 9.87 6.81
N GLU A 475 -7.50 10.45 5.61
CA GLU A 475 -8.68 11.21 5.13
C GLU A 475 -9.91 10.33 4.90
N PHE A 476 -9.70 9.07 4.51
CA PHE A 476 -10.76 8.07 4.40
C PHE A 476 -11.16 7.49 5.75
N GLY A 477 -10.23 7.48 6.71
CA GLY A 477 -10.39 6.90 8.04
C GLY A 477 -10.70 7.87 9.16
N VAL A 478 -11.06 9.13 8.87
CA VAL A 478 -11.46 10.08 9.91
C VAL A 478 -12.80 9.61 10.49
N ARG A 479 -12.73 9.21 11.76
CA ARG A 479 -13.83 8.82 12.64
C ARG A 479 -14.89 9.91 12.77
#